data_AF-A0A5B7AV59-F1
#
_entry.id   AF-A0A5B7AV59-F1
#
_cell.length_a   1.000
_cell.length_b   1.000
_cell.length_c   1.000
_cell.angle_alpha   90.00
_cell.angle_beta   90.00
_cell.angle_gamma   90.00
#
_symmetry.space_group_name_H-M   'P 1'
#
loop_
_entity.id
_entity.type
_entity.pdbx_description
1 polymer ?
#
loop_
_entity_poly.entity_id
_entity_poly.type
_entity_poly.pdbx_seq_one_letter_code
_entity_poly.pdbx_strand_id
1 'polypeptide(L)'
;HKALCKFSNPEFSSLNPTDHHRHNMTAKECGHHEHHHRKLHRRLFTGFLAFVIIVLFIIFLVWLILRPAKPRFILQDATVFAFNVSSSSFVTSNFQVTISSRNPNDRIGIYYDKLDVFATYRSQQITLPTLLPTTYQGHKDVNVWSPFLYGNSVPVAPYLAVALNEDHMAGMVLINIK
;
A
#
# COMPACT_ATOMS: atom_id res chain seq x y z
N HIS A 1 8.32 20.91 -49.10
CA HIS A 1 9.52 20.52 -49.86
C HIS A 1 9.08 19.92 -51.19
N LYS A 2 9.24 20.67 -52.29
CA LYS A 2 8.85 20.27 -53.65
C LYS A 2 9.73 19.11 -54.14
N ALA A 3 9.14 18.04 -54.67
CA ALA A 3 9.87 17.02 -55.41
C ALA A 3 9.93 17.43 -56.90
N LEU A 4 11.13 17.67 -57.40
CA LEU A 4 11.43 17.88 -58.82
C LEU A 4 11.71 16.51 -59.46
N CYS A 5 10.75 15.96 -60.22
CA CYS A 5 11.02 14.89 -61.17
C CYS A 5 11.60 15.51 -62.45
N LYS A 6 12.89 15.29 -62.69
CA LYS A 6 13.59 15.68 -63.91
C LYS A 6 13.29 14.63 -64.99
N PHE A 7 12.41 14.96 -65.92
CA PHE A 7 12.18 14.19 -67.15
C PHE A 7 13.35 14.39 -68.11
N SER A 8 13.96 13.31 -68.60
CA SER A 8 14.92 13.33 -69.71
C SER A 8 14.18 13.29 -71.04
N ASN A 9 14.58 14.10 -72.02
CA ASN A 9 14.10 14.02 -73.40
C ASN A 9 15.16 13.32 -74.29
N PRO A 10 14.75 12.57 -75.34
CA PRO A 10 15.62 11.69 -76.12
C PRO A 10 16.13 12.35 -77.41
N GLU A 11 17.31 11.92 -77.85
CA GLU A 11 17.89 12.27 -79.16
C GLU A 11 17.54 11.15 -80.17
N PHE A 12 17.18 11.55 -81.39
CA PHE A 12 16.53 10.75 -82.43
C PHE A 12 17.48 10.36 -83.57
N SER A 13 17.10 9.30 -84.32
CA SER A 13 17.61 8.81 -85.62
C SER A 13 18.62 7.65 -85.51
N SER A 14 18.53 6.49 -86.17
CA SER A 14 17.63 5.95 -87.21
C SER A 14 18.03 4.48 -87.55
N LEU A 15 17.06 3.65 -87.98
CA LEU A 15 17.12 2.32 -88.67
C LEU A 15 17.79 1.14 -87.90
N ASN A 16 17.22 -0.07 -87.73
CA ASN A 16 16.66 -1.04 -88.70
C ASN A 16 15.86 -2.15 -87.91
N PRO A 17 15.04 -3.03 -88.55
CA PRO A 17 14.06 -3.86 -87.85
C PRO A 17 14.52 -5.32 -87.64
N THR A 18 14.36 -5.82 -86.42
CA THR A 18 13.95 -7.19 -85.98
C THR A 18 14.54 -7.42 -84.60
N ASP A 19 13.77 -7.21 -83.53
CA ASP A 19 14.07 -7.87 -82.26
C ASP A 19 12.84 -7.98 -81.38
N HIS A 20 12.73 -9.11 -80.69
CA HIS A 20 11.60 -9.51 -79.88
C HIS A 20 11.35 -8.48 -78.74
N HIS A 21 10.19 -7.84 -78.82
CA HIS A 21 9.50 -7.20 -77.68
C HIS A 21 9.50 -8.11 -76.44
N ARG A 22 9.63 -7.66 -75.18
CA ARG A 22 9.73 -6.34 -74.56
C ARG A 22 9.83 -6.59 -73.04
N HIS A 23 10.43 -5.64 -72.33
CA HIS A 23 10.27 -5.32 -70.90
C HIS A 23 11.15 -6.03 -69.86
N ASN A 24 12.32 -5.40 -69.66
CA ASN A 24 12.71 -4.90 -68.35
C ASN A 24 11.50 -4.34 -67.58
N MET A 25 11.21 -4.86 -66.39
CA MET A 25 10.47 -4.12 -65.36
C MET A 25 11.08 -4.38 -63.98
N THR A 26 11.96 -3.45 -63.62
CA THR A 26 11.95 -2.76 -62.32
C THR A 26 11.99 -3.61 -61.06
N ALA A 27 13.21 -3.92 -60.62
CA ALA A 27 13.51 -3.87 -59.20
C ALA A 27 13.26 -2.44 -58.69
N LYS A 28 12.22 -2.28 -57.85
CA LYS A 28 12.11 -1.33 -56.72
C LYS A 28 10.70 -1.39 -56.15
N GLU A 29 10.40 -2.49 -55.46
CA GLU A 29 9.27 -2.50 -54.53
C GLU A 29 9.73 -1.77 -53.25
N CYS A 30 9.69 -0.44 -53.31
CA CYS A 30 10.12 0.44 -52.23
C CYS A 30 9.12 0.39 -51.08
N GLY A 31 9.52 -0.20 -49.94
CA GLY A 31 9.33 0.20 -48.52
C GLY A 31 8.07 0.97 -48.06
N HIS A 32 6.97 0.96 -48.79
CA HIS A 32 5.85 1.87 -48.55
C HIS A 32 4.92 1.39 -47.41
N HIS A 33 5.08 0.14 -46.97
CA HIS A 33 4.27 -0.43 -45.89
C HIS A 33 4.79 -0.10 -44.49
N GLU A 34 6.11 -0.03 -44.26
CA GLU A 34 6.65 0.27 -42.92
C GLU A 34 6.29 1.68 -42.43
N HIS A 35 6.23 2.65 -43.34
CA HIS A 35 6.04 4.05 -42.97
C HIS A 35 4.58 4.37 -42.58
N HIS A 36 3.61 3.58 -43.05
CA HIS A 36 2.18 3.76 -42.73
C HIS A 36 1.85 3.18 -41.35
N HIS A 37 2.36 1.98 -41.03
CA HIS A 37 2.18 1.36 -39.72
C HIS A 37 2.82 2.18 -38.58
N ARG A 38 4.00 2.79 -38.82
CA ARG A 38 4.65 3.70 -37.85
C ARG A 38 3.79 4.91 -37.48
N LYS A 39 3.04 5.50 -38.42
CA LYS A 39 2.18 6.67 -38.14
C LYS A 39 0.95 6.29 -37.32
N LEU A 40 0.34 5.14 -37.62
CA LEU A 40 -0.81 4.62 -36.85
C LEU A 40 -0.38 4.23 -35.43
N HIS A 41 0.72 3.48 -35.29
CA HIS A 41 1.24 3.08 -33.98
C HIS A 41 1.64 4.29 -33.13
N ARG A 42 2.20 5.35 -33.72
CA ARG A 42 2.54 6.58 -33.01
C ARG A 42 1.29 7.31 -32.48
N ARG A 43 0.19 7.33 -33.22
CA ARG A 43 -1.09 7.90 -32.77
C ARG A 43 -1.70 7.08 -31.63
N LEU A 44 -1.72 5.76 -31.77
CA LEU A 44 -2.20 4.84 -30.73
C LEU A 44 -1.36 4.96 -29.44
N PHE A 45 -0.03 5.00 -29.57
CA PHE A 45 0.89 5.18 -28.44
C PHE A 45 0.69 6.53 -27.75
N THR A 46 0.46 7.61 -28.52
CA THR A 46 0.17 8.93 -27.94
C THR A 46 -1.15 8.93 -27.17
N GLY A 47 -2.19 8.28 -27.71
CA GLY A 47 -3.47 8.13 -27.02
C GLY A 47 -3.35 7.29 -25.73
N PHE A 48 -2.62 6.18 -25.79
CA PHE A 48 -2.34 5.33 -24.64
C PHE A 48 -1.55 6.09 -23.57
N LEU A 49 -0.51 6.82 -23.95
CA LEU A 49 0.29 7.62 -23.02
C LEU A 49 -0.56 8.72 -22.36
N ALA A 50 -1.40 9.41 -23.13
CA ALA A 50 -2.32 10.41 -22.59
C ALA A 50 -3.31 9.79 -21.59
N PHE A 51 -3.86 8.62 -21.91
CA PHE A 51 -4.74 7.88 -21.00
C PHE A 51 -4.02 7.51 -19.70
N VAL A 52 -2.79 6.98 -19.78
CA VAL A 52 -1.98 6.67 -18.60
C VAL A 52 -1.71 7.91 -17.75
N ILE A 53 -1.37 9.05 -18.38
CA ILE A 53 -1.15 10.31 -17.67
C ILE A 53 -2.42 10.76 -16.94
N ILE A 54 -3.59 10.67 -17.57
CA ILE A 54 -4.87 11.02 -16.94
C ILE A 54 -5.15 10.11 -15.74
N VAL A 55 -4.96 8.80 -15.88
CA VAL A 55 -5.16 7.84 -14.78
C VAL A 55 -4.21 8.14 -13.63
N LEU A 56 -2.92 8.38 -13.91
CA LEU A 56 -1.93 8.74 -12.90
C LEU A 56 -2.28 10.07 -12.20
N PHE A 57 -2.80 11.05 -12.95
CA PHE A 57 -3.24 12.32 -12.39
C PHE A 57 -4.44 12.15 -11.45
N ILE A 58 -5.41 11.32 -11.82
CA ILE A 58 -6.55 10.99 -10.94
C ILE A 58 -6.06 10.30 -9.67
N ILE A 59 -5.19 9.29 -9.79
CA ILE A 59 -4.61 8.60 -8.62
C ILE A 59 -3.85 9.58 -7.73
N PHE A 60 -3.06 10.47 -8.32
CA PHE A 60 -2.32 11.50 -7.61
C PHE A 60 -3.25 12.46 -6.86
N LEU A 61 -4.33 12.90 -7.51
CA LEU A 61 -5.33 13.78 -6.89
C LEU A 61 -6.05 13.08 -5.73
N VAL A 62 -6.45 11.83 -5.92
CA VAL A 62 -7.06 11.01 -4.87
C VAL A 62 -6.09 10.83 -3.69
N TRP A 63 -4.81 10.55 -3.96
CA TRP A 63 -3.79 10.42 -2.93
C TRP A 63 -3.54 11.74 -2.18
N LEU A 64 -3.54 12.88 -2.88
CA LEU A 64 -3.38 14.20 -2.28
C LEU A 64 -4.58 14.57 -1.38
N ILE A 65 -5.80 14.22 -1.81
CA ILE A 65 -7.03 14.49 -1.05
C ILE A 65 -7.13 13.57 0.17
N LEU A 66 -6.91 12.26 -0.01
CA LEU A 66 -7.03 11.27 1.05
C LEU A 66 -5.86 11.28 2.03
N ARG A 67 -4.74 11.94 1.68
CA ARG A 67 -3.44 11.98 2.39
C ARG A 67 -3.44 11.07 3.61
N PRO A 68 -3.06 9.78 3.49
CA PRO A 68 -3.32 8.78 4.52
C PRO A 68 -2.69 9.21 5.86
N ALA A 69 -3.47 9.86 6.71
CA ALA A 69 -3.01 10.28 8.02
C ALA A 69 -3.39 9.15 8.98
N LYS A 70 -2.36 8.47 9.48
CA LYS A 70 -2.56 7.37 10.41
C LYS A 70 -3.16 7.92 11.71
N PRO A 71 -4.22 7.30 12.26
CA PRO A 71 -4.71 7.63 13.59
C PRO A 71 -3.59 7.44 14.60
N ARG A 72 -3.56 8.31 15.61
CA ARG A 72 -2.59 8.22 16.70
C ARG A 72 -3.26 7.58 17.90
N PHE A 73 -2.72 6.47 18.37
CA PHE A 73 -3.14 5.83 19.61
C PHE A 73 -2.19 6.26 20.73
N ILE A 74 -2.76 6.72 21.84
CA ILE A 74 -2.04 7.20 23.00
C ILE A 74 -2.59 6.46 24.22
N LEU A 75 -1.69 5.80 24.94
CA LEU A 75 -1.97 5.26 26.26
C LEU A 75 -2.09 6.44 27.24
N GLN A 76 -3.29 6.69 27.75
CA GLN A 76 -3.51 7.78 28.71
C GLN A 76 -3.17 7.35 30.13
N ASP A 77 -3.62 6.17 30.52
CA ASP A 77 -3.43 5.64 31.87
C ASP A 77 -3.42 4.11 31.86
N ALA A 78 -2.73 3.52 32.84
CA ALA A 78 -2.69 2.09 33.05
C ALA A 78 -2.61 1.80 34.55
N THR A 79 -3.68 1.23 35.10
CA THR A 79 -3.79 0.87 36.51
C THR A 79 -3.73 -0.66 36.66
N VAL A 80 -2.90 -1.13 37.60
CA VAL A 80 -2.78 -2.55 37.94
C VAL A 80 -3.62 -2.81 39.19
N PHE A 81 -4.62 -3.69 39.10
CA PHE A 81 -5.47 -4.06 40.23
C PHE A 81 -5.00 -5.33 40.93
N ALA A 82 -4.60 -6.33 40.15
CA ALA A 82 -4.11 -7.59 40.68
C ALA A 82 -3.02 -8.11 39.77
N PHE A 83 -1.95 -8.61 40.36
CA PHE A 83 -0.84 -9.21 39.63
C PHE A 83 -0.21 -10.27 40.51
N ASN A 84 -0.31 -11.53 40.10
CA ASN A 84 0.17 -12.68 40.85
C ASN A 84 0.80 -13.70 39.88
N VAL A 85 2.01 -14.16 40.23
CA VAL A 85 2.74 -15.18 39.50
C VAL A 85 2.77 -16.44 40.35
N SER A 86 2.18 -17.53 39.85
CA SER A 86 2.23 -18.83 40.52
C SER A 86 3.56 -19.53 40.26
N SER A 87 3.98 -20.39 41.20
CA SER A 87 5.16 -21.26 41.05
C SER A 87 5.03 -22.24 39.88
N SER A 88 3.82 -22.50 39.40
CA SER A 88 3.51 -23.34 38.25
C SER A 88 3.56 -22.61 36.90
N SER A 89 4.23 -21.45 36.83
CA SER A 89 4.37 -20.63 35.60
C SER A 89 3.04 -20.13 35.03
N PHE A 90 2.06 -19.88 35.89
CA PHE A 90 0.82 -19.20 35.52
C PHE A 90 0.80 -17.78 36.07
N VAL A 91 0.30 -16.85 35.27
CA VAL A 91 0.15 -15.45 35.67
C VAL A 91 -1.33 -15.12 35.74
N THR A 92 -1.75 -14.62 36.90
CA THR A 92 -3.06 -14.03 37.09
C THR A 92 -2.88 -12.53 37.19
N SER A 93 -3.52 -11.79 36.29
CA SER A 93 -3.36 -10.34 36.21
C SER A 93 -4.66 -9.64 35.86
N ASN A 94 -4.86 -8.45 36.42
CA ASN A 94 -6.00 -7.60 36.17
C ASN A 94 -5.51 -6.15 36.06
N PHE A 95 -5.70 -5.59 34.87
CA PHE A 95 -5.29 -4.24 34.52
C PHE A 95 -6.48 -3.47 33.97
N GLN A 96 -6.58 -2.19 34.29
CA GLN A 96 -7.42 -1.27 33.55
C GLN A 96 -6.55 -0.34 32.77
N VAL A 97 -6.79 -0.29 31.46
CA VAL A 97 -5.97 0.46 30.54
C VAL A 97 -6.85 1.47 29.84
N THR A 98 -6.47 2.74 29.88
CA THR A 98 -7.18 3.81 29.17
C THR A 98 -6.38 4.19 27.93
N ILE A 99 -6.94 3.89 26.77
CA ILE A 99 -6.36 4.17 25.45
C ILE A 99 -7.21 5.21 24.76
N SER A 100 -6.55 6.20 24.16
CA SER A 100 -7.21 7.18 23.31
C SER A 100 -6.72 7.09 21.88
N SER A 101 -7.66 7.01 20.93
CA SER A 101 -7.38 7.19 19.52
C SER A 101 -7.75 8.60 19.11
N ARG A 102 -6.84 9.28 18.42
CA ARG A 102 -7.11 10.55 17.75
C ARG A 102 -7.07 10.36 16.25
N ASN A 103 -8.16 10.67 15.57
CA ASN A 103 -8.24 10.70 14.12
C ASN A 103 -7.84 12.10 13.60
N PRO A 104 -6.65 12.27 13.01
CA PRO A 104 -6.24 13.55 12.45
C PRO A 104 -6.89 13.83 11.09
N ASN A 105 -7.70 12.90 10.53
CA ASN A 105 -8.33 13.11 9.24
C ASN A 105 -9.54 14.03 9.37
N ASP A 106 -9.57 15.05 8.53
CA ASP A 106 -10.61 16.08 8.51
C ASP A 106 -11.84 15.67 7.69
N ARG A 107 -11.70 14.67 6.81
CA ARG A 107 -12.70 14.31 5.81
C ARG A 107 -13.14 12.84 5.88
N ILE A 108 -12.47 12.03 6.69
CA ILE A 108 -12.68 10.58 6.77
C ILE A 108 -12.90 10.21 8.22
N GLY A 109 -14.07 9.63 8.52
CA GLY A 109 -14.31 8.93 9.79
C GLY A 109 -13.74 7.51 9.74
N ILE A 110 -13.28 7.01 10.88
CA ILE A 110 -12.73 5.66 11.01
C ILE A 110 -13.77 4.79 11.72
N TYR A 111 -14.13 3.67 11.09
CA TYR A 111 -14.99 2.68 11.72
C TYR A 111 -14.12 1.54 12.27
N TYR A 112 -14.16 1.35 13.58
CA TYR A 112 -13.46 0.25 14.25
C TYR A 112 -14.45 -0.89 14.48
N ASP A 113 -14.29 -1.98 13.72
CA ASP A 113 -15.16 -3.15 13.81
C ASP A 113 -14.67 -4.16 14.86
N LYS A 114 -13.37 -4.47 14.85
CA LYS A 114 -12.74 -5.36 15.85
C LYS A 114 -11.38 -4.79 16.23
N LEU A 115 -11.27 -4.37 17.49
CA LEU A 115 -10.02 -3.95 18.10
C LEU A 115 -9.79 -4.81 19.33
N ASP A 116 -8.72 -5.58 19.31
CA ASP A 116 -8.29 -6.40 20.44
C ASP A 116 -7.16 -5.67 21.17
N VAL A 117 -7.26 -5.62 22.49
CA VAL A 117 -6.21 -5.06 23.36
C VAL A 117 -5.72 -6.14 24.30
N PHE A 118 -4.41 -6.25 24.45
CA PHE A 118 -3.80 -7.18 25.41
C PHE A 118 -2.47 -6.68 25.93
N ALA A 119 -2.08 -7.18 27.10
CA ALA A 119 -0.80 -6.91 27.73
C ALA A 119 0.20 -8.03 27.43
N THR A 120 1.45 -7.62 27.19
CA THR A 120 2.58 -8.52 26.94
C THR A 120 3.75 -8.16 27.86
N TYR A 121 4.46 -9.18 28.33
CA TYR A 121 5.68 -9.08 29.11
C TYR A 121 6.81 -9.79 28.37
N ARG A 122 7.91 -9.08 28.08
CA ARG A 122 9.07 -9.60 27.30
C ARG A 122 8.64 -10.38 26.03
N SER A 123 7.67 -9.83 25.30
CA SER A 123 7.07 -10.42 24.08
C SER A 123 6.16 -11.64 24.27
N GLN A 124 5.89 -12.06 25.51
CA GLN A 124 4.88 -13.09 25.84
C GLN A 124 3.58 -12.43 26.28
N GLN A 125 2.45 -12.92 25.79
CA GLN A 125 1.14 -12.47 26.24
C GLN A 125 0.86 -12.93 27.68
N ILE A 126 0.42 -12.00 28.52
CA ILE A 126 0.12 -12.25 29.95
C ILE A 126 -1.37 -12.07 30.30
N THR A 127 -2.15 -11.45 29.41
CA THR A 127 -3.60 -11.28 29.56
C THR A 127 -4.33 -11.83 28.36
N LEU A 128 -5.61 -12.15 28.53
CA LEU A 128 -6.47 -12.47 27.39
C LEU A 128 -6.71 -11.22 26.52
N PRO A 129 -6.90 -11.39 25.20
CA PRO A 129 -7.28 -10.29 24.32
C PRO A 129 -8.70 -9.84 24.65
N THR A 130 -8.86 -8.54 24.87
CA THR A 130 -10.15 -7.91 25.19
C THR A 130 -10.62 -7.11 23.99
N LEU A 131 -11.81 -7.44 23.50
CA LEU A 131 -12.46 -6.73 22.40
C LEU A 131 -13.00 -5.38 22.87
N LEU A 132 -12.58 -4.31 22.21
CA LEU A 132 -13.18 -2.99 22.36
C LEU A 132 -14.54 -2.92 21.65
N PRO A 133 -15.47 -2.09 22.15
CA PRO A 133 -16.75 -1.89 21.50
C PRO A 133 -16.57 -1.30 20.10
N THR A 134 -17.44 -1.72 19.17
CA THR A 134 -17.47 -1.14 17.83
C THR A 134 -17.76 0.35 17.95
N THR A 135 -16.86 1.15 17.39
CA THR A 135 -16.93 2.60 17.57
C THR A 135 -16.66 3.29 16.25
N TYR A 136 -17.55 4.21 15.90
CA TYR A 136 -17.34 5.13 14.80
C TYR A 136 -16.65 6.39 15.33
N GLN A 137 -15.44 6.65 14.85
CA GLN A 137 -14.68 7.84 15.15
C GLN A 137 -14.87 8.85 14.02
N GLY A 138 -15.47 10.00 14.33
CA GLY A 138 -15.75 11.05 13.35
C GLY A 138 -14.49 11.75 12.81
N HIS A 139 -14.71 12.82 12.04
CA HIS A 139 -13.62 13.68 11.56
C HIS A 139 -13.04 14.51 12.72
N LYS A 140 -11.70 14.62 12.81
CA LYS A 140 -10.99 15.32 13.91
C LYS A 140 -11.37 14.85 15.32
N ASP A 141 -11.94 13.67 15.44
CA ASP A 141 -12.54 13.22 16.69
C ASP A 141 -11.52 12.46 17.56
N VAL A 142 -11.82 12.34 18.85
CA VAL A 142 -11.02 11.60 19.83
C VAL A 142 -11.92 10.61 20.55
N ASN A 143 -11.56 9.34 20.47
CA ASN A 143 -12.27 8.26 21.15
C ASN A 143 -11.38 7.73 22.27
N VAL A 144 -11.98 7.53 23.44
CA VAL A 144 -11.30 7.00 24.62
C VAL A 144 -11.98 5.71 25.02
N TRP A 145 -11.19 4.66 25.21
CA TRP A 145 -11.64 3.36 25.71
C TRP A 145 -10.88 3.00 26.95
N SER A 146 -11.58 2.48 27.95
CA SER A 146 -10.99 2.02 29.22
C SER A 146 -11.29 0.54 29.47
N PRO A 147 -10.81 -0.39 28.61
CA PRO A 147 -10.99 -1.82 28.83
C PRO A 147 -10.31 -2.33 30.10
N PHE A 148 -10.91 -3.37 30.68
CA PHE A 148 -10.27 -4.20 31.69
C PHE A 148 -9.61 -5.39 31.00
N LEU A 149 -8.28 -5.48 31.10
CA LEU A 149 -7.49 -6.60 30.65
C LEU A 149 -7.34 -7.57 31.81
N TYR A 150 -7.90 -8.77 31.67
CA TYR A 150 -7.77 -9.82 32.67
C TYR A 150 -7.08 -11.05 32.07
N GLY A 151 -6.26 -11.70 32.88
CA GLY A 151 -5.68 -13.00 32.62
C GLY A 151 -5.86 -13.84 33.87
N ASN A 152 -6.57 -14.97 33.76
CA ASN A 152 -6.71 -15.92 34.87
C ASN A 152 -5.89 -17.16 34.54
N SER A 153 -4.84 -17.42 35.33
CA SER A 153 -3.93 -18.54 35.10
C SER A 153 -3.40 -18.64 33.67
N VAL A 154 -2.91 -17.53 33.10
CA VAL A 154 -2.34 -17.50 31.75
C VAL A 154 -0.97 -18.20 31.79
N PRO A 155 -0.74 -19.25 30.99
CA PRO A 155 0.54 -19.95 30.97
C PRO A 155 1.61 -19.07 30.34
N VAL A 156 2.72 -18.91 31.03
CA VAL A 156 3.92 -18.24 30.52
C VAL A 156 5.09 -19.22 30.51
N ALA A 157 6.12 -18.92 29.73
CA ALA A 157 7.32 -19.75 29.74
C ALA A 157 7.96 -19.75 31.15
N PRO A 158 8.47 -20.89 31.65
CA PRO A 158 9.02 -20.97 33.01
C PRO A 158 10.12 -19.95 33.31
N TYR A 159 11.01 -19.70 32.33
CA TYR A 159 12.07 -18.69 32.48
C TYR A 159 11.51 -17.26 32.60
N LEU A 160 10.38 -16.98 31.95
CA LEU A 160 9.69 -15.69 32.07
C LEU A 160 9.00 -15.56 33.42
N ALA A 161 8.43 -16.63 33.96
CA ALA A 161 7.83 -16.61 35.30
C ALA A 161 8.87 -16.26 36.36
N VAL A 162 10.08 -16.83 36.27
CA VAL A 162 11.21 -16.50 37.16
C VAL A 162 11.59 -15.02 36.99
N ALA A 163 11.86 -14.57 35.76
CA ALA A 163 12.24 -13.19 35.50
C ALA A 163 11.15 -12.19 35.92
N LEU A 164 9.88 -12.54 35.75
CA LEU A 164 8.73 -11.71 36.15
C LEU A 164 8.62 -11.60 37.67
N ASN A 165 8.89 -12.69 38.40
CA ASN A 165 8.93 -12.68 39.85
C ASN A 165 10.12 -11.85 40.36
N GLU A 166 11.29 -11.96 39.74
CA GLU A 166 12.46 -11.13 40.07
C GLU A 166 12.18 -9.63 39.83
N ASP A 167 11.64 -9.27 38.66
CA ASP A 167 11.28 -7.89 38.31
C ASP A 167 10.18 -7.36 39.26
N HIS A 168 9.22 -8.22 39.63
CA HIS A 168 8.20 -7.88 40.64
C HIS A 168 8.82 -7.62 42.03
N MET A 169 9.76 -8.46 42.47
CA MET A 169 10.48 -8.28 43.74
C MET A 169 11.42 -7.06 43.72
N ALA A 170 11.95 -6.70 42.55
CA ALA A 170 12.71 -5.47 42.33
C ALA A 170 11.83 -4.20 42.34
N GLY A 171 10.50 -4.36 42.36
CA GLY A 171 9.54 -3.26 42.42
C GLY A 171 9.24 -2.60 41.08
N MET A 172 9.70 -3.17 39.95
CA MET A 172 9.46 -2.62 38.61
C MET A 172 9.23 -3.73 37.59
N VAL A 173 8.09 -3.70 36.91
CA VAL A 173 7.76 -4.65 35.82
C VAL A 173 7.41 -3.87 34.55
N LEU A 174 8.15 -4.12 33.47
CA LEU A 174 7.89 -3.49 32.17
C LEU A 174 6.84 -4.28 31.37
N ILE A 175 5.64 -3.71 31.24
CA ILE A 175 4.53 -4.31 30.49
C ILE A 175 4.27 -3.49 29.23
N ASN A 176 4.13 -4.17 28.10
CA ASN A 176 3.78 -3.57 26.83
C ASN A 176 2.32 -3.87 26.48
N ILE A 177 1.53 -2.84 26.25
CA ILE A 177 0.15 -2.97 25.74
C ILE A 177 0.19 -2.97 24.21
N LYS A 178 -0.53 -3.91 23.60
CA LYS A 178 -0.67 -4.05 22.14
C LYS A 178 -2.13 -4.07 21.74
#